data_AF-A0A9X2FEZ6-F1
#
_entry.id   AF-A0A9X2FEZ6-F1
#
_cell.length_a   1.000
_cell.length_b   1.000
_cell.length_c   1.000
_cell.angle_alpha   90.00
_cell.angle_beta   90.00
_cell.angle_gamma   90.00
#
_symmetry.space_group_name_H-M   'P 1'
#
loop_
_entity.id
_entity.type
_entity.pdbx_description
1 polymer ?
#
loop_
_entity_poly.entity_id
_entity_poly.type
_entity_poly.pdbx_seq_one_letter_code
_entity_poly.pdbx_strand_id
1 'polypeptide(L)'
;MPSPKPKKRPPWLAYLWPGLPHLWVEGSWAGLALAIGFTALVNLAIVNLFIWPELMEPRAKWVGGAALFALWVAALWETRGELRRQAERRRAAEEDRPDPETEQLALQQAEADQQLMAAQRSYLAGDWIAAERTLLELIKVNKHDIEAQLLLATLWRHLGRTRHAVRRLGRIARLDAAAPWRFEIEQELALATAATVDDTRQTDQASEAA
;
A
#
# COMPACT_ATOMS: atom_id res chain seq x y z
N MET A 1 19.48 8.32 8.43
CA MET A 1 18.17 8.92 8.79
C MET A 1 17.65 9.68 7.59
N PRO A 2 16.62 9.20 6.89
CA PRO A 2 16.03 9.96 5.78
C PRO A 2 15.18 11.11 6.34
N SER A 3 15.48 12.32 5.90
CA SER A 3 14.74 13.54 6.26
C SER A 3 13.37 13.57 5.59
N PRO A 4 12.28 13.91 6.31
CA PRO A 4 10.95 13.95 5.73
C PRO A 4 10.86 15.12 4.73
N LYS A 5 10.42 14.83 3.49
CA LYS A 5 10.19 15.85 2.45
C LYS A 5 9.07 16.80 2.90
N PRO A 6 9.23 18.13 2.78
CA PRO A 6 8.20 19.08 3.17
C PRO A 6 6.98 18.97 2.25
N LYS A 7 5.80 18.75 2.84
CA LYS A 7 4.51 18.82 2.14
C LYS A 7 4.29 20.26 1.67
N LYS A 8 4.27 20.46 0.34
CA LYS A 8 3.97 21.75 -0.29
C LYS A 8 2.57 22.20 0.13
N ARG A 9 2.48 23.33 0.84
CA ARG A 9 1.19 23.93 1.21
C ARG A 9 0.57 24.56 -0.05
N PRO A 10 -0.72 24.32 -0.34
CA PRO A 10 -1.35 24.94 -1.49
C PRO A 10 -1.45 26.47 -1.29
N PRO A 11 -1.34 27.26 -2.37
CA PRO A 11 -1.37 28.72 -2.30
C PRO A 11 -2.72 29.23 -1.80
N TRP A 12 -2.68 30.22 -0.91
CA TRP A 12 -3.84 30.89 -0.29
C TRP A 12 -4.87 31.43 -1.31
N LEU A 13 -4.46 31.72 -2.54
CA LEU A 13 -5.36 32.07 -3.65
C LEU A 13 -6.44 31.01 -3.94
N ALA A 14 -6.19 29.73 -3.63
CA ALA A 14 -7.18 28.66 -3.77
C ALA A 14 -8.35 28.79 -2.77
N TYR A 15 -8.18 29.53 -1.68
CA TYR A 15 -9.22 29.78 -0.69
C TYR A 15 -10.18 30.90 -1.10
N LEU A 16 -9.82 31.70 -2.10
CA LEU A 16 -10.62 32.84 -2.56
C LEU A 16 -11.79 32.41 -3.47
N TRP A 17 -11.75 31.17 -3.98
CA TRP A 17 -12.79 30.63 -4.85
C TRP A 17 -13.47 29.41 -4.18
N PRO A 18 -14.73 29.54 -3.70
CA PRO A 18 -15.42 28.41 -3.10
C PRO A 18 -15.60 27.29 -4.13
N GLY A 19 -15.09 26.10 -3.81
CA GLY A 19 -15.20 24.89 -4.64
C GLY A 19 -13.95 24.48 -5.42
N LEU A 20 -12.96 25.36 -5.59
CA LEU A 20 -11.73 25.03 -6.34
C LEU A 20 -10.76 24.08 -5.59
N PRO A 21 -10.63 24.14 -4.24
CA PRO A 21 -9.83 23.16 -3.49
C PRO A 21 -10.37 21.73 -3.59
N HIS A 22 -11.69 21.58 -3.71
CA HIS A 22 -12.38 20.28 -3.76
C HIS A 22 -12.20 19.56 -5.12
N LEU A 23 -12.01 20.31 -6.20
CA LEU A 23 -11.73 19.75 -7.53
C LEU A 23 -10.32 19.17 -7.63
N TRP A 24 -9.34 19.81 -6.99
CA TRP A 24 -7.93 19.47 -7.15
C TRP A 24 -7.45 18.32 -6.25
N VAL A 25 -8.22 17.97 -5.21
CA VAL A 25 -7.83 16.94 -4.24
C VAL A 25 -8.61 15.64 -4.37
N GLU A 26 -9.88 15.66 -4.84
CA GLU A 26 -10.74 14.45 -4.80
C GLU A 26 -11.56 14.16 -6.08
N GLY A 27 -11.42 14.94 -7.17
CA GLY A 27 -12.13 14.65 -8.43
C GLY A 27 -13.66 14.64 -8.32
N SER A 28 -14.23 15.45 -7.41
CA SER A 28 -15.66 15.43 -7.13
C SER A 28 -16.47 16.28 -8.13
N TRP A 29 -17.49 15.65 -8.74
CA TRP A 29 -18.43 16.29 -9.69
C TRP A 29 -19.22 17.44 -9.06
N ALA A 30 -19.39 17.44 -7.73
CA ALA A 30 -20.05 18.51 -6.99
C ALA A 30 -19.28 19.84 -7.06
N GLY A 31 -17.94 19.81 -7.04
CA GLY A 31 -17.10 21.01 -7.18
C GLY A 31 -17.22 21.65 -8.58
N LEU A 32 -17.34 20.81 -9.62
CA LEU A 32 -17.57 21.26 -11.00
C LEU A 32 -18.96 21.90 -11.15
N ALA A 33 -20.01 21.24 -10.62
CA ALA A 33 -21.37 21.78 -10.64
C ALA A 33 -21.46 23.14 -9.93
N LEU A 34 -20.75 23.31 -8.82
CA LEU A 34 -20.68 24.57 -8.08
C LEU A 34 -19.99 25.68 -8.89
N ALA A 35 -18.86 25.38 -9.55
CA ALA A 35 -18.12 26.35 -10.36
C ALA A 35 -18.92 26.79 -11.60
N ILE A 36 -19.60 25.86 -12.26
CA ILE A 36 -20.49 26.15 -13.40
C ILE A 36 -21.68 26.98 -12.92
N GLY A 37 -22.30 26.59 -11.80
CA GLY A 37 -23.42 27.31 -11.18
C GLY A 37 -23.05 28.76 -10.85
N PHE A 38 -21.91 28.98 -10.19
CA PHE A 38 -21.40 30.33 -9.88
C PHE A 38 -21.12 31.16 -11.13
N THR A 39 -20.48 30.56 -12.15
CA THR A 39 -20.16 31.25 -13.41
C THR A 39 -21.43 31.66 -14.17
N ALA A 40 -22.42 30.77 -14.24
CA ALA A 40 -23.72 31.08 -14.84
C ALA A 40 -24.45 32.18 -14.07
N LEU A 41 -24.38 32.16 -12.74
CA LEU A 41 -24.98 33.17 -11.85
C LEU A 41 -24.40 34.57 -12.09
N VAL A 42 -23.08 34.67 -12.13
CA VAL A 42 -22.36 35.93 -12.32
C VAL A 42 -22.67 36.50 -13.70
N ASN A 43 -22.70 35.65 -14.73
CA ASN A 43 -23.09 36.07 -16.08
C ASN A 43 -24.55 36.55 -16.13
N LEU A 44 -25.47 35.84 -15.49
CA LEU A 44 -26.88 36.25 -15.42
C LEU A 44 -27.03 37.59 -14.68
N ALA A 45 -26.30 37.79 -13.58
CA ALA A 45 -26.31 39.03 -12.82
C ALA A 45 -25.75 40.21 -13.64
N ILE A 46 -24.66 40.01 -14.37
CA ILE A 46 -24.07 41.04 -15.24
C ILE A 46 -25.04 41.40 -16.35
N VAL A 47 -25.64 40.42 -17.05
CA VAL A 47 -26.61 40.70 -18.12
C VAL A 47 -27.83 41.45 -17.57
N ASN A 48 -28.32 41.07 -16.40
CA ASN A 48 -29.49 41.71 -15.79
C ASN A 48 -29.20 43.12 -15.24
N LEU A 49 -27.99 43.40 -14.74
CA LEU A 49 -27.62 44.73 -14.23
C LEU A 49 -27.17 45.70 -15.33
N PHE A 50 -26.45 45.21 -16.34
CA PHE A 50 -25.78 46.06 -17.34
C PHE A 50 -26.47 46.12 -18.70
N ILE A 51 -27.13 45.04 -19.16
CA ILE A 51 -27.67 44.99 -20.53
C ILE A 51 -29.11 45.48 -20.64
N TRP A 52 -29.99 45.22 -19.65
CA TRP A 52 -31.40 45.64 -19.69
C TRP A 52 -31.87 46.41 -18.44
N PRO A 53 -31.42 47.65 -18.23
CA PRO A 53 -31.89 48.47 -17.12
C PRO A 53 -33.37 48.91 -17.24
N GLU A 54 -33.91 49.00 -18.45
CA GLU A 54 -35.20 49.68 -18.75
C GLU A 54 -36.46 48.79 -18.76
N LEU A 55 -36.34 47.45 -18.76
CA LEU A 55 -37.52 46.57 -18.96
C LEU A 55 -38.20 46.03 -17.69
N MET A 56 -37.70 46.30 -16.47
CA MET A 56 -38.20 45.61 -15.25
C MET A 56 -38.46 46.53 -14.05
N GLU A 57 -39.64 46.34 -13.45
CA GLU A 57 -40.09 46.97 -12.20
C GLU A 57 -39.09 46.73 -11.04
N PRO A 58 -38.84 47.72 -10.16
CA PRO A 58 -37.84 47.63 -9.10
C PRO A 58 -38.01 46.40 -8.18
N ARG A 59 -39.24 45.94 -7.96
CA ARG A 59 -39.56 44.81 -7.08
C ARG A 59 -39.12 43.45 -7.66
N ALA A 60 -39.20 43.28 -8.98
CA ALA A 60 -38.77 42.05 -9.65
C ALA A 60 -37.25 41.86 -9.58
N LYS A 61 -36.48 42.95 -9.62
CA LYS A 61 -35.02 42.95 -9.45
C LYS A 61 -34.61 42.47 -8.05
N TRP A 62 -35.33 42.91 -7.01
CA TRP A 62 -35.11 42.47 -5.63
C TRP A 62 -35.54 41.01 -5.40
N VAL A 63 -36.64 40.55 -5.98
CA VAL A 63 -37.08 39.14 -5.87
C VAL A 63 -36.11 38.20 -6.56
N GLY A 64 -35.61 38.57 -7.74
CA GLY A 64 -34.57 37.82 -8.45
C GLY A 64 -33.27 37.75 -7.63
N GLY A 65 -32.83 38.88 -7.07
CA GLY A 65 -31.66 38.93 -6.19
C GLY A 65 -31.83 38.13 -4.89
N ALA A 66 -33.03 38.15 -4.29
CA ALA A 66 -33.33 37.42 -3.08
C ALA A 66 -33.39 35.90 -3.32
N ALA A 67 -33.98 35.45 -4.43
CA ALA A 67 -33.95 34.05 -4.83
C ALA A 67 -32.52 33.56 -5.10
N LEU A 68 -31.69 34.43 -5.69
CA LEU A 68 -30.27 34.17 -5.92
C LEU A 68 -29.48 34.01 -4.63
N PHE A 69 -29.72 34.92 -3.68
CA PHE A 69 -29.10 34.89 -2.37
C PHE A 69 -29.57 33.68 -1.55
N ALA A 70 -30.86 33.32 -1.63
CA ALA A 70 -31.40 32.13 -0.97
C ALA A 70 -30.77 30.84 -1.54
N LEU A 71 -30.60 30.74 -2.86
CA LEU A 71 -29.90 29.63 -3.50
C LEU A 71 -28.43 29.58 -3.08
N TRP A 72 -27.79 30.75 -2.94
CA TRP A 72 -26.40 30.87 -2.46
C TRP A 72 -26.25 30.40 -1.01
N VAL A 73 -27.16 30.79 -0.12
CA VAL A 73 -27.19 30.35 1.29
C VAL A 73 -27.46 28.85 1.40
N ALA A 74 -28.36 28.31 0.58
CA ALA A 74 -28.63 26.86 0.53
C ALA A 74 -27.39 26.07 0.12
N ALA A 75 -26.67 26.51 -0.92
CA ALA A 75 -25.41 25.90 -1.35
C ALA A 75 -24.31 26.00 -0.29
N LEU A 76 -24.24 27.13 0.44
CA LEU A 76 -23.30 27.30 1.55
C LEU A 76 -23.62 26.36 2.72
N TRP A 77 -24.91 26.12 2.98
CA TRP A 77 -25.38 25.22 4.02
C TRP A 77 -25.06 23.76 3.68
N GLU A 78 -25.28 23.36 2.43
CA GLU A 78 -24.98 22.01 1.95
C GLU A 78 -23.46 21.74 1.97
N THR A 79 -22.66 22.74 1.61
CA THR A 79 -21.19 22.67 1.70
C THR A 79 -20.72 22.54 3.15
N ARG A 80 -21.36 23.24 4.11
CA ARG A 80 -21.06 23.10 5.54
C ARG A 80 -21.47 21.74 6.11
N GLY A 81 -22.59 21.18 5.64
CA GLY A 81 -23.05 19.84 6.02
C GLY A 81 -22.08 18.76 5.55
N GLU A 82 -21.58 18.87 4.32
CA GLU A 82 -20.61 17.93 3.77
C GLU A 82 -19.25 18.04 4.46
N LEU A 83 -18.80 19.25 4.81
CA LEU A 83 -17.60 19.48 5.62
C LEU A 83 -17.70 18.86 7.02
N ARG A 84 -18.89 18.86 7.64
CA ARG A 84 -19.11 18.18 8.93
C ARG A 84 -19.04 16.66 8.81
N ARG A 85 -19.67 16.08 7.77
CA ARG A 85 -19.57 14.64 7.48
C ARG A 85 -18.14 14.22 7.18
N GLN A 86 -17.37 15.05 6.48
CA GLN A 86 -15.94 14.81 6.25
C GLN A 86 -15.12 14.89 7.55
N ALA A 87 -15.44 15.82 8.45
CA ALA A 87 -14.77 15.90 9.75
C ALA A 87 -15.08 14.68 10.64
N GLU A 88 -16.31 14.18 10.61
CA GLU A 88 -16.72 12.95 11.32
C GLU A 88 -16.02 11.71 10.75
N ARG A 89 -15.95 11.58 9.42
CA ARG A 89 -15.20 10.49 8.77
C ARG A 89 -13.70 10.54 9.10
N ARG A 90 -13.11 11.73 9.16
CA ARG A 90 -11.70 11.89 9.57
C ARG A 90 -11.47 11.50 11.02
N ARG A 91 -12.38 11.87 11.93
CA ARG A 91 -12.31 11.47 13.35
C ARG A 91 -12.46 9.96 13.52
N ALA A 92 -13.41 9.34 12.82
CA ALA A 92 -13.58 7.89 12.85
C ALA A 92 -12.34 7.16 12.29
N ALA A 93 -11.73 7.67 11.22
CA ALA A 93 -10.49 7.11 10.67
C ALA A 93 -9.25 7.35 11.54
N GLU A 94 -9.25 8.41 12.35
CA GLU A 94 -8.19 8.71 13.31
C GLU A 94 -8.34 7.87 14.58
N GLU A 95 -9.58 7.53 14.95
CA GLU A 95 -9.92 6.60 16.05
C GLU A 95 -9.66 5.14 15.68
N ASP A 96 -9.87 4.75 14.42
CA ASP A 96 -9.56 3.42 13.87
C ASP A 96 -8.09 3.29 13.43
N ARG A 97 -7.25 4.29 13.72
CA ARG A 97 -5.84 4.24 13.38
C ARG A 97 -5.17 3.15 14.22
N PRO A 98 -4.48 2.17 13.61
CA PRO A 98 -3.79 1.13 14.35
C PRO A 98 -2.74 1.75 15.28
N ASP A 99 -2.58 1.13 16.45
CA ASP A 99 -1.56 1.52 17.42
C ASP A 99 -0.18 1.64 16.74
N PRO A 100 0.67 2.59 17.15
CA PRO A 100 1.96 2.82 16.52
C PRO A 100 2.87 1.58 16.54
N GLU A 101 2.71 0.69 17.53
CA GLU A 101 3.42 -0.60 17.59
C GLU A 101 2.94 -1.55 16.48
N THR A 102 1.63 -1.64 16.24
CA THR A 102 1.05 -2.45 15.16
C THR A 102 1.46 -1.92 13.79
N GLU A 103 1.48 -0.60 13.60
CA GLU A 103 1.97 0.04 12.38
C GLU A 103 3.45 -0.31 12.14
N GLN A 104 4.29 -0.28 13.18
CA GLN A 104 5.70 -0.66 13.08
C GLN A 104 5.91 -2.15 12.76
N LEU A 105 5.15 -3.05 13.39
CA LEU A 105 5.22 -4.48 13.11
C LEU A 105 4.83 -4.77 11.66
N ALA A 106 3.78 -4.12 11.13
CA ALA A 106 3.38 -4.26 9.73
C ALA A 106 4.46 -3.75 8.76
N LEU A 107 5.14 -2.65 9.09
CA LEU A 107 6.27 -2.15 8.30
C LEU A 107 7.44 -3.12 8.30
N GLN A 108 7.79 -3.69 9.45
CA GLN A 108 8.85 -4.70 9.57
C GLN A 108 8.53 -5.97 8.76
N GLN A 109 7.27 -6.42 8.79
CA GLN A 109 6.80 -7.54 7.98
C GLN A 109 6.91 -7.22 6.49
N ALA A 110 6.45 -6.05 6.05
CA ALA A 110 6.55 -5.63 4.66
C ALA A 110 8.01 -5.52 4.17
N GLU A 111 8.93 -5.08 5.03
CA GLU A 111 10.36 -5.08 4.72
C GLU A 111 10.93 -6.50 4.57
N ALA A 112 10.54 -7.42 5.45
CA ALA A 112 10.93 -8.83 5.37
C ALA A 112 10.41 -9.49 4.07
N ASP A 113 9.15 -9.25 3.72
CA ASP A 113 8.53 -9.75 2.49
C ASP A 113 9.26 -9.22 1.24
N GLN A 114 9.64 -7.95 1.23
CA GLN A 114 10.42 -7.37 0.14
C GLN A 114 11.80 -8.03 -0.02
N GLN A 115 12.47 -8.34 1.10
CA GLN A 115 13.75 -9.05 1.08
C GLN A 115 13.60 -10.49 0.57
N LEU A 116 12.53 -11.18 0.97
CA LEU A 116 12.21 -12.52 0.49
C LEU A 116 11.93 -12.52 -1.02
N MET A 117 11.12 -11.57 -1.50
CA MET A 117 10.87 -11.41 -2.94
C MET A 117 12.15 -11.12 -3.72
N ALA A 118 13.08 -10.33 -3.17
CA ALA A 118 14.38 -10.09 -3.79
C ALA A 118 15.20 -11.37 -3.90
N ALA A 119 15.24 -12.18 -2.84
CA ALA A 119 15.92 -13.48 -2.85
C ALA A 119 15.31 -14.45 -3.86
N GLN A 120 13.98 -14.54 -3.94
CA GLN A 120 13.26 -15.35 -4.91
C GLN A 120 13.59 -14.93 -6.36
N ARG A 121 13.66 -13.62 -6.63
CA ARG A 121 14.07 -13.12 -7.96
C ARG A 121 15.48 -13.54 -8.33
N SER A 122 16.44 -13.44 -7.40
CA SER A 122 17.81 -13.92 -7.62
C SER A 122 17.86 -15.43 -7.86
N TYR A 123 17.07 -16.20 -7.10
CA TYR A 123 16.93 -17.64 -7.27
C TYR A 123 16.41 -17.98 -8.67
N LEU A 124 15.32 -17.34 -9.11
CA LEU A 124 14.74 -17.56 -10.43
C LEU A 124 15.64 -17.10 -11.58
N ALA A 125 16.49 -16.10 -11.34
CA ALA A 125 17.50 -15.64 -12.30
C ALA A 125 18.72 -16.59 -12.39
N GLY A 126 18.81 -17.60 -11.53
CA GLY A 126 19.95 -18.52 -11.44
C GLY A 126 21.18 -17.94 -10.72
N ASP A 127 21.06 -16.77 -10.09
CA ASP A 127 22.10 -16.19 -9.25
C ASP A 127 22.00 -16.77 -7.83
N TRP A 128 22.50 -18.00 -7.69
CA TRP A 128 22.44 -18.78 -6.46
C TRP A 128 23.20 -18.13 -5.30
N ILE A 129 24.29 -17.41 -5.58
CA ILE A 129 25.12 -16.77 -4.55
C ILE A 129 24.39 -15.56 -3.97
N ALA A 130 23.79 -14.72 -4.82
CA ALA A 130 22.99 -13.59 -4.35
C ALA A 130 21.76 -14.05 -3.58
N ALA A 131 21.09 -15.11 -4.04
CA ALA A 131 19.97 -15.72 -3.34
C ALA A 131 20.37 -16.25 -1.95
N GLU A 132 21.45 -17.05 -1.87
CA GLU A 132 21.95 -17.59 -0.60
C GLU A 132 22.30 -16.48 0.39
N ARG A 133 23.01 -15.43 -0.06
CA ARG A 133 23.38 -14.30 0.80
C ARG A 133 22.14 -13.59 1.36
N THR A 134 21.19 -13.26 0.49
CA THR A 134 19.98 -12.52 0.88
C THR A 134 19.13 -13.35 1.86
N LEU A 135 18.99 -14.66 1.64
CA LEU A 135 18.28 -15.56 2.56
C LEU A 135 18.97 -15.67 3.91
N LEU A 136 20.30 -15.77 3.95
CA LEU A 136 21.04 -15.83 5.20
C LEU A 136 20.92 -14.52 6.01
N GLU A 137 20.92 -13.37 5.34
CA GLU A 137 20.68 -12.06 5.97
C GLU A 137 19.25 -11.97 6.54
N LEU A 138 18.25 -12.35 5.75
CA LEU A 138 16.84 -12.36 6.18
C LEU A 138 16.63 -13.25 7.41
N ILE A 139 17.16 -14.48 7.38
CA ILE A 139 17.08 -15.45 8.48
C ILE A 139 17.79 -14.96 9.75
N LYS A 140 18.85 -14.16 9.60
CA LYS A 140 19.57 -13.59 10.75
C LYS A 140 18.70 -12.59 11.51
N VAL A 141 17.88 -11.83 10.77
CA VAL A 141 16.91 -10.88 11.33
C VAL A 141 15.67 -11.61 11.85
N ASN A 142 15.08 -12.48 11.03
CA ASN A 142 13.90 -13.27 11.38
C ASN A 142 14.19 -14.77 11.34
N LYS A 143 14.51 -15.35 12.50
CA LYS A 143 14.83 -16.78 12.64
C LYS A 143 13.63 -17.70 12.46
N HIS A 144 12.41 -17.17 12.52
CA HIS A 144 11.16 -17.93 12.46
C HIS A 144 10.48 -17.86 11.09
N ASP A 145 11.08 -17.14 10.13
CA ASP A 145 10.60 -17.15 8.76
C ASP A 145 10.84 -18.54 8.16
N ILE A 146 9.77 -19.34 8.06
CA ILE A 146 9.84 -20.73 7.57
C ILE A 146 10.02 -20.75 6.06
N GLU A 147 9.43 -19.79 5.33
CA GLU A 147 9.52 -19.73 3.86
C GLU A 147 10.97 -19.46 3.43
N ALA A 148 11.63 -18.47 4.04
CA ALA A 148 13.04 -18.19 3.78
C ALA A 148 13.94 -19.41 4.07
N GLN A 149 13.63 -20.17 5.13
CA GLN A 149 14.39 -21.36 5.51
C GLN A 149 14.16 -22.55 4.59
N LEU A 150 12.94 -22.74 4.12
CA LEU A 150 12.60 -23.74 3.11
C LEU A 150 13.32 -23.45 1.80
N LEU A 151 13.24 -22.21 1.31
CA LEU A 151 13.91 -21.81 0.07
C LEU A 151 15.43 -21.99 0.16
N LEU A 152 16.04 -21.68 1.31
CA LEU A 152 17.46 -21.93 1.54
C LEU A 152 17.80 -23.43 1.53
N ALA A 153 16.93 -24.28 2.09
CA ALA A 153 17.13 -25.72 2.06
C ALA A 153 17.02 -26.29 0.65
N THR A 154 16.03 -25.86 -0.13
CA THR A 154 15.87 -26.21 -1.55
C THR A 154 17.09 -25.76 -2.37
N LEU A 155 17.60 -24.55 -2.12
CA LEU A 155 18.82 -24.04 -2.75
C LEU A 155 20.05 -24.91 -2.41
N TRP A 156 20.25 -25.28 -1.16
CA TRP A 156 21.34 -26.19 -0.77
C TRP A 156 21.22 -27.57 -1.38
N ARG A 157 20.01 -28.10 -1.57
CA ARG A 157 19.78 -29.33 -2.32
C ARG A 157 20.22 -29.19 -3.78
N HIS A 158 19.86 -28.09 -4.44
CA HIS A 158 20.27 -27.80 -5.82
C HIS A 158 21.79 -27.66 -5.97
N LEU A 159 22.47 -27.12 -4.97
CA LEU A 159 23.94 -26.99 -4.94
C LEU A 159 24.67 -28.28 -4.49
N GLY A 160 23.96 -29.39 -4.31
CA GLY A 160 24.53 -30.66 -3.83
C GLY A 160 24.91 -30.67 -2.33
N ARG A 161 24.66 -29.59 -1.60
CA ARG A 161 24.91 -29.46 -0.15
C ARG A 161 23.79 -30.11 0.68
N THR A 162 23.42 -31.33 0.33
CA THR A 162 22.25 -32.07 0.84
C THR A 162 22.29 -32.27 2.36
N ARG A 163 23.47 -32.53 2.94
CA ARG A 163 23.64 -32.63 4.41
C ARG A 163 23.27 -31.33 5.14
N HIS A 164 23.53 -30.17 4.55
CA HIS A 164 23.15 -28.88 5.14
C HIS A 164 21.63 -28.66 5.09
N ALA A 165 21.00 -29.05 3.97
CA ALA A 165 19.56 -29.01 3.78
C ALA A 165 18.84 -29.88 4.83
N VAL A 166 19.22 -31.16 4.95
CA VAL A 166 18.60 -32.09 5.93
C VAL A 166 18.69 -31.56 7.36
N ARG A 167 19.87 -31.08 7.79
CA ARG A 167 20.06 -30.50 9.13
C ARG A 167 19.23 -29.24 9.36
N ARG A 168 18.93 -28.46 8.32
CA ARG A 168 18.09 -27.26 8.43
C ARG A 168 16.62 -27.64 8.52
N LEU A 169 16.15 -28.49 7.61
CA LEU A 169 14.78 -29.00 7.57
C LEU A 169 14.39 -29.67 8.89
N GLY A 170 15.27 -30.50 9.45
CA GLY A 170 15.04 -31.13 10.76
C GLY A 170 14.98 -30.16 11.94
N ARG A 171 15.59 -28.96 11.84
CA ARG A 171 15.48 -27.92 12.86
C ARG A 171 14.18 -27.14 12.72
N ILE A 172 13.81 -26.75 11.50
CA ILE A 172 12.57 -25.97 11.28
C ILE A 172 11.32 -26.80 11.50
N ALA A 173 11.36 -28.11 11.23
CA ALA A 173 10.24 -29.02 11.49
C ALA A 173 9.79 -29.05 12.96
N ARG A 174 10.64 -28.59 13.89
CA ARG A 174 10.36 -28.56 15.34
C ARG A 174 9.78 -27.23 15.82
N LEU A 175 9.66 -26.23 14.94
CA LEU A 175 9.12 -24.91 15.29
C LEU A 175 7.60 -24.94 15.19
N ASP A 176 6.91 -24.28 16.12
CA ASP A 176 5.44 -24.17 16.05
C ASP A 176 4.96 -23.45 14.78
N ALA A 177 5.74 -22.45 14.34
CA ALA A 177 5.51 -21.72 13.08
C ALA A 177 5.59 -22.61 11.83
N ALA A 178 6.14 -23.83 11.93
CA ALA A 178 6.21 -24.77 10.82
C ALA A 178 4.90 -25.53 10.58
N ALA A 179 3.90 -25.43 11.47
CA ALA A 179 2.64 -26.15 11.35
C ALA A 179 1.95 -25.99 9.98
N PRO A 180 1.85 -24.79 9.38
CA PRO A 180 1.26 -24.61 8.05
C PRO A 180 2.11 -25.22 6.91
N TRP A 181 3.41 -25.39 7.14
CA TRP A 181 4.40 -25.77 6.13
C TRP A 181 4.88 -27.22 6.29
N ARG A 182 4.20 -28.01 7.11
CA ARG A 182 4.64 -29.37 7.46
C ARG A 182 4.77 -30.26 6.23
N PHE A 183 3.82 -30.16 5.31
CA PHE A 183 3.81 -30.99 4.12
C PHE A 183 5.02 -30.70 3.23
N GLU A 184 5.34 -29.42 3.03
CA GLU A 184 6.47 -28.94 2.25
C GLU A 184 7.79 -29.34 2.89
N ILE A 185 7.89 -29.20 4.22
CA ILE A 185 9.08 -29.62 4.97
C ILE A 185 9.30 -31.13 4.88
N GLU A 186 8.25 -31.93 5.05
CA GLU A 186 8.32 -33.40 4.96
C GLU A 186 8.72 -33.84 3.54
N GLN A 187 8.16 -33.21 2.50
CA GLN A 187 8.50 -33.48 1.11
C GLN A 187 9.96 -33.13 0.80
N GLU A 188 10.41 -31.93 1.13
CA GLU A 188 11.81 -31.52 0.88
C GLU A 188 12.80 -32.36 1.70
N LEU A 189 12.42 -32.79 2.91
CA LEU A 189 13.26 -33.67 3.72
C LEU A 189 13.42 -35.05 3.07
N ALA A 190 12.34 -35.61 2.52
CA ALA A 190 12.40 -36.87 1.78
C ALA A 190 13.33 -36.76 0.56
N LEU A 191 13.19 -35.68 -0.23
CA LEU A 191 14.04 -35.42 -1.40
C LEU A 191 15.52 -35.24 -1.02
N ALA A 192 15.80 -34.46 0.02
CA ALA A 192 17.16 -34.21 0.47
C ALA A 192 17.82 -35.49 1.03
N THR A 193 17.06 -36.33 1.74
CA THR A 193 17.56 -37.60 2.28
C THR A 193 17.86 -38.61 1.18
N ALA A 194 16.98 -38.76 0.19
CA ALA A 194 17.24 -39.60 -0.98
C ALA A 194 18.55 -39.21 -1.68
N ALA A 195 18.75 -37.90 -1.89
CA ALA A 195 19.97 -37.39 -2.50
C ALA A 195 21.24 -37.64 -1.65
N THR A 196 21.16 -37.60 -0.31
CA THR A 196 22.32 -37.96 0.54
C THR A 196 22.71 -39.43 0.45
N VAL A 197 21.75 -40.34 0.27
CA VAL A 197 22.01 -41.79 0.19
C VAL A 197 22.71 -42.14 -1.13
N ASP A 198 22.28 -41.53 -2.23
CA ASP A 198 22.91 -41.75 -3.54
C ASP A 198 24.36 -41.24 -3.59
N ASP A 199 24.62 -40.07 -2.99
CA ASP A 199 25.97 -39.51 -2.87
C ASP A 199 26.93 -40.43 -2.08
N THR A 200 26.40 -41.06 -1.01
CA THR A 200 27.16 -42.01 -0.19
C THR A 200 27.47 -43.30 -0.97
N ARG A 201 26.47 -43.87 -1.67
CA ARG A 201 26.67 -45.09 -2.48
C ARG A 201 27.68 -44.91 -3.61
N GLN A 202 27.67 -43.76 -4.28
CA GLN A 202 28.64 -43.45 -5.34
C GLN A 202 30.07 -43.36 -4.79
N THR A 203 30.24 -42.78 -3.59
CA THR A 203 31.54 -42.68 -2.92
C THR A 203 32.09 -44.06 -2.57
N ASP A 204 31.25 -44.95 -2.04
CA ASP A 204 31.66 -46.31 -1.66
C ASP A 204 32.06 -47.15 -2.89
N GLN A 205 31.28 -47.09 -3.98
CA GLN A 205 31.60 -47.77 -5.25
C GLN A 205 32.89 -47.26 -5.90
N ALA A 206 33.17 -45.95 -5.82
CA ALA A 206 34.41 -45.38 -6.31
C ALA A 206 35.63 -45.82 -5.47
N SER A 207 35.44 -46.08 -4.18
CA SER A 207 36.49 -46.58 -3.30
C SER A 207 36.78 -48.08 -3.46
N GLU A 208 35.81 -48.89 -3.89
CA GLU A 208 36.01 -50.33 -4.14
C GLU A 208 36.65 -50.62 -5.51
N ALA A 209 36.56 -49.68 -6.46
CA ALA A 209 37.09 -49.82 -7.82
C ALA A 209 38.53 -49.29 -8.01
N ALA A 210 39.12 -48.68 -6.97
CA ALA A 210 40.47 -48.11 -6.96
C ALA A 210 41.46 -48.99 -6.19
#